data_AF-A0A970FEV9-F1
#
_entry.id   AF-A0A970FEV9-F1
#
_cell.length_a   1.000
_cell.length_b   1.000
_cell.length_c   1.000
_cell.angle_alpha   90.00
_cell.angle_beta   90.00
_cell.angle_gamma   90.00
#
_symmetry.space_group_name_H-M   'P 1'
#
loop_
_entity.id
_entity.type
_entity.pdbx_description
1 polymer ?
#
loop_
_entity_poly.entity_id
_entity_poly.type
_entity_poly.pdbx_seq_one_letter_code
_entity_poly.pdbx_strand_id
1 'polypeptide(L)'
;MFHDLTQSDTRLEECEEIYQQAKAGFAVWRRLAFQERIGYLRTLRRLIVTNLDQLVDVICGDTGKVPVEAVTADLLTVVDFLKYVEKSGEKALKPRRVPTPLLLFGKKSYVEYR
;
A
#
# COMPACT_ATOMS: atom_id res chain seq x y z
N MET A 1 13.28 -12.27 -11.26
CA MET A 1 12.63 -12.31 -9.93
C MET A 1 11.13 -12.61 -10.04
N PHE A 2 10.49 -12.27 -11.16
CA PHE A 2 9.03 -12.41 -11.33
C PHE A 2 8.60 -13.56 -12.27
N HIS A 3 9.54 -14.31 -12.87
CA HIS A 3 9.23 -15.39 -13.82
C HIS A 3 8.68 -16.69 -13.19
N ASP A 4 8.84 -16.87 -11.87
CA ASP A 4 8.39 -18.06 -11.11
C ASP A 4 7.30 -17.71 -10.08
N LEU A 5 6.46 -16.71 -10.36
CA LEU A 5 5.31 -16.37 -9.51
C LEU A 5 4.09 -17.26 -9.77
N THR A 6 4.30 -18.52 -10.17
CA THR A 6 3.21 -19.50 -10.30
C THR A 6 2.66 -19.85 -8.92
N GLN A 7 1.77 -19.00 -8.44
CA GLN A 7 0.93 -19.29 -7.29
C GLN A 7 -0.26 -20.11 -7.76
N SER A 8 -0.45 -21.29 -7.17
CA SER A 8 -1.67 -22.06 -7.35
C SER A 8 -2.86 -21.28 -6.80
N ASP A 9 -4.04 -21.52 -7.37
CA ASP A 9 -5.28 -20.98 -6.83
C ASP A 9 -5.43 -21.32 -5.35
N THR A 10 -5.85 -20.33 -4.55
CA THR A 10 -6.06 -20.52 -3.11
C THR A 10 -7.24 -21.46 -2.89
N ARG A 11 -7.04 -22.57 -2.16
CA ARG A 11 -8.13 -23.50 -1.86
C ARG A 11 -9.01 -22.91 -0.77
N LEU A 12 -10.31 -23.21 -0.82
CA LEU A 12 -11.29 -22.71 0.15
C LEU A 12 -10.93 -23.05 1.61
N GLU A 13 -10.33 -24.22 1.82
CA GLU A 13 -9.88 -24.71 3.13
C GLU A 13 -8.75 -23.85 3.73
N GLU A 14 -7.95 -23.18 2.88
CA GLU A 14 -6.79 -22.36 3.29
C GLU A 14 -7.20 -20.93 3.66
N CYS A 15 -8.37 -20.47 3.21
CA CYS A 15 -8.83 -19.10 3.42
C CYS A 15 -8.86 -18.72 4.89
N GLU A 16 -9.47 -19.54 5.75
CA GLU A 16 -9.59 -19.25 7.19
C GLU A 16 -8.21 -19.04 7.82
N GLU A 17 -7.25 -19.91 7.50
CA GLU A 17 -5.88 -19.80 8.02
C GLU A 17 -5.20 -18.51 7.56
N ILE A 18 -5.30 -18.15 6.27
CA ILE A 18 -4.73 -16.92 5.72
C ILE A 18 -5.29 -15.68 6.46
N TYR A 19 -6.59 -15.65 6.72
CA TYR A 19 -7.21 -14.55 7.46
C TYR A 19 -6.76 -14.49 8.93
N GLN A 20 -6.60 -15.64 9.60
CA GLN A 20 -6.08 -15.67 10.96
C GLN A 20 -4.62 -15.18 11.03
N GLN A 21 -3.78 -15.59 10.06
CA GLN A 21 -2.41 -15.11 9.94
C GLN A 21 -2.37 -13.59 9.69
N ALA A 22 -3.21 -13.08 8.79
CA ALA A 22 -3.32 -11.64 8.54
C ALA A 22 -3.76 -10.86 9.78
N LYS A 23 -4.71 -11.38 10.56
CA LYS A 23 -5.18 -10.78 11.81
C LYS A 23 -4.08 -10.76 12.88
N ALA A 24 -3.31 -11.85 13.01
CA ALA A 24 -2.16 -11.91 13.90
C ALA A 24 -1.07 -10.91 13.46
N GLY A 25 -0.76 -10.85 12.15
CA GLY A 25 0.17 -9.90 11.57
C GLY A 25 -0.23 -8.44 11.79
N PHE A 26 -1.54 -8.14 11.72
CA PHE A 26 -2.05 -6.79 11.97
C PHE A 26 -1.74 -6.30 13.39
N ALA A 27 -1.70 -7.19 14.39
CA ALA A 27 -1.35 -6.82 15.76
C ALA A 27 0.07 -6.25 15.88
N VAL A 28 0.98 -6.70 15.02
CA VAL A 28 2.34 -6.16 14.89
C VAL A 28 2.32 -4.91 14.00
N TRP A 29 1.73 -5.00 12.81
CA TRP A 29 1.70 -3.91 11.82
C TRP A 29 1.13 -2.59 12.39
N ARG A 30 0.06 -2.65 13.18
CA ARG A 30 -0.59 -1.47 13.75
C ARG A 30 0.28 -0.71 14.76
N ARG A 31 1.32 -1.34 15.31
CA ARG A 31 2.24 -0.74 16.28
C ARG A 31 3.42 -0.05 15.62
N LEU A 32 3.65 -0.30 14.32
CA LEU A 32 4.75 0.30 13.58
C LEU A 32 4.52 1.80 13.39
N ALA A 33 5.60 2.58 13.56
CA ALA A 33 5.58 3.99 13.24
C ALA A 33 5.31 4.18 11.74
N PHE A 34 4.80 5.36 11.36
CA PHE A 34 4.60 5.70 9.95
C PHE A 34 5.88 5.53 9.11
N GLN A 35 7.03 5.90 9.67
CA GLN A 35 8.33 5.81 8.98
C GLN A 35 8.78 4.38 8.70
N GLU A 36 8.40 3.42 9.54
CA GLU A 36 8.68 2.00 9.30
C GLU A 36 7.76 1.47 8.19
N ARG A 37 6.45 1.75 8.31
CA ARG A 37 5.45 1.33 7.31
C ARG A 37 5.76 1.87 5.91
N ILE A 38 6.15 3.14 5.82
CA ILE A 38 6.50 3.75 4.54
C ILE A 38 7.81 3.22 3.97
N GLY A 39 8.70 2.69 4.81
CA GLY A 39 9.90 1.98 4.37
C GLY A 39 9.56 0.78 3.48
N TYR A 40 8.58 -0.03 3.87
CA TYR A 40 8.11 -1.16 3.06
C TYR A 40 7.52 -0.72 1.72
N LEU A 41 6.68 0.33 1.70
CA LEU A 41 6.09 0.86 0.46
C LEU A 41 7.15 1.45 -0.48
N ARG A 42 8.18 2.10 0.07
CA ARG A 42 9.32 2.58 -0.70
C ARG A 42 10.11 1.43 -1.33
N THR A 43 10.32 0.34 -0.59
CA THR A 43 10.97 -0.86 -1.11
C THR A 43 10.14 -1.47 -2.23
N LEU A 44 8.83 -1.59 -2.08
CA LEU A 44 7.92 -2.06 -3.13
C LEU A 44 8.04 -1.20 -4.40
N ARG A 45 7.97 0.14 -4.27
CA ARG A 45 8.11 1.04 -5.42
C ARG A 45 9.45 0.85 -6.14
N ARG A 46 10.55 0.68 -5.38
CA ARG A 46 11.88 0.41 -5.97
C ARG A 46 11.91 -0.93 -6.69
N LEU A 47 11.35 -1.99 -6.11
CA LEU A 47 11.29 -3.31 -6.74
C LEU A 47 10.54 -3.27 -8.07
N ILE A 48 9.43 -2.52 -8.14
CA ILE A 48 8.68 -2.33 -9.39
C ILE A 48 9.56 -1.66 -10.45
N VAL A 49 10.18 -0.52 -10.13
CA VAL A 49 11.01 0.23 -11.11
C VAL A 49 12.25 -0.55 -11.52
N THR A 50 12.90 -1.25 -10.60
CA THR A 50 14.10 -2.06 -10.89
C THR A 50 13.81 -3.27 -11.79
N ASN A 51 12.57 -3.78 -11.79
CA ASN A 51 12.17 -4.95 -12.57
C ASN A 51 11.10 -4.62 -13.61
N LEU A 52 11.09 -3.37 -14.10
CA LEU A 52 10.04 -2.85 -14.98
C LEU A 52 9.81 -3.77 -16.20
N ASP A 53 10.87 -4.12 -16.92
CA ASP A 53 10.77 -4.92 -18.15
C ASP A 53 10.13 -6.30 -17.88
N GLN A 54 10.54 -6.99 -16.81
CA GLN A 54 9.97 -8.28 -16.42
C GLN A 54 8.48 -8.16 -16.07
N LEU A 55 8.09 -7.09 -15.38
CA LEU A 55 6.69 -6.86 -15.02
C LEU A 55 5.83 -6.51 -16.24
N VAL A 56 6.38 -5.76 -17.19
CA VAL A 56 5.71 -5.47 -18.46
C VAL A 56 5.46 -6.77 -19.23
N ASP A 57 6.45 -7.65 -19.34
CA ASP A 57 6.31 -8.94 -20.01
C ASP A 57 5.19 -9.79 -19.39
N VAL A 58 5.14 -9.85 -18.05
CA VAL A 58 4.07 -10.56 -17.31
C VAL A 58 2.70 -9.94 -17.61
N ILE A 59 2.55 -8.62 -17.46
CA ILE A 59 1.26 -7.94 -17.66
C ILE A 59 0.78 -8.12 -19.12
N CYS A 60 1.68 -7.93 -20.09
CA CYS A 60 1.37 -8.13 -21.49
C CYS A 60 0.97 -9.58 -21.78
N GLY A 61 1.68 -10.56 -21.19
CA GLY A 61 1.37 -11.98 -21.31
C GLY A 61 -0.02 -12.33 -20.79
N ASP A 62 -0.41 -11.79 -19.63
CA ASP A 62 -1.67 -12.12 -18.97
C ASP A 62 -2.88 -11.37 -19.54
N THR A 63 -2.67 -10.13 -20.04
CA THR A 63 -3.77 -9.24 -20.43
C THR A 63 -3.87 -8.96 -21.92
N GLY A 64 -2.82 -9.26 -22.70
CA GLY A 64 -2.74 -8.95 -24.12
C GLY A 64 -2.51 -7.46 -24.44
N LYS A 65 -2.28 -6.61 -23.42
CA LYS A 65 -1.95 -5.19 -23.60
C LYS A 65 -0.62 -5.02 -24.33
N VAL A 66 -0.48 -3.91 -25.06
CA VAL A 66 0.82 -3.50 -25.60
C VAL A 66 1.72 -2.94 -24.48
N PRO A 67 3.06 -3.03 -24.61
CA PRO A 67 3.99 -2.60 -23.54
C PRO A 67 3.77 -1.16 -23.04
N VAL A 68 3.49 -0.23 -23.94
CA VAL A 68 3.23 1.17 -23.57
C VAL A 68 1.99 1.31 -22.68
N GLU A 69 0.96 0.51 -22.93
CA GLU A 69 -0.28 0.52 -22.13
C GLU A 69 -0.02 -0.13 -20.76
N ALA A 70 0.66 -1.28 -20.71
CA ALA A 70 1.05 -1.92 -19.46
C ALA A 70 1.88 -0.99 -18.55
N VAL A 71 2.82 -0.24 -19.14
CA VAL A 71 3.61 0.75 -18.39
C VAL A 71 2.73 1.90 -17.89
N THR A 72 1.95 2.52 -18.77
CA THR A 72 1.26 3.78 -18.46
C THR A 72 0.01 3.58 -17.60
N ALA A 73 -0.74 2.50 -17.82
CA ALA A 73 -1.98 2.23 -17.11
C ALA A 73 -1.78 1.44 -15.81
N ASP A 74 -0.86 0.47 -15.79
CA ASP A 74 -0.72 -0.44 -14.64
C ASP A 74 0.48 -0.09 -13.75
N LEU A 75 1.68 0.06 -14.33
CA LEU A 75 2.90 0.22 -13.51
C LEU A 75 3.11 1.67 -13.04
N LEU A 76 2.94 2.65 -13.93
CA LEU A 76 3.15 4.07 -13.62
C LEU A 76 2.16 4.56 -12.57
N THR A 77 0.89 4.15 -12.68
CA THR A 77 -0.17 4.54 -11.74
C THR A 77 0.14 4.07 -10.32
N VAL A 78 0.63 2.83 -10.16
CA VAL A 78 1.05 2.27 -8.87
C VAL A 78 2.29 2.99 -8.33
N VAL A 79 3.32 3.18 -9.16
CA VAL A 79 4.56 3.85 -8.76
C VAL A 79 4.31 5.29 -8.31
N ASP A 80 3.49 6.03 -9.04
CA ASP A 80 3.13 7.41 -8.70
C ASP A 80 2.30 7.50 -7.43
N PHE A 81 1.34 6.58 -7.24
CA PHE A 81 0.57 6.51 -6.00
C PHE A 81 1.47 6.23 -4.79
N LEU A 82 2.38 5.25 -4.88
CA LEU A 82 3.33 4.95 -3.81
C LEU A 82 4.21 6.16 -3.49
N LYS A 83 4.70 6.86 -4.51
CA LYS A 83 5.49 8.09 -4.35
C LYS A 83 4.69 9.22 -3.69
N TYR A 84 3.41 9.36 -4.04
CA TYR A 84 2.50 10.31 -3.39
C TYR A 84 2.30 9.98 -1.91
N VAL A 85 2.05 8.71 -1.57
CA VAL A 85 1.90 8.25 -0.18
C VAL A 85 3.19 8.48 0.60
N GLU A 86 4.36 8.23 0.02
CA GLU A 86 5.66 8.55 0.62
C GLU A 86 5.80 10.03 0.97
N LYS A 87 5.38 10.93 0.09
CA LYS A 87 5.53 12.38 0.26
C LYS A 87 4.49 12.98 1.21
N SER A 88 3.26 12.47 1.18
CA SER A 88 2.11 13.14 1.81
C SER A 88 1.50 12.36 2.97
N GLY A 89 1.75 11.05 3.06
CA GLY A 89 1.07 10.16 4.00
C GLY A 89 1.28 10.54 5.47
N GLU A 90 2.49 11.00 5.83
CA GLU A 90 2.76 11.41 7.22
C GLU A 90 1.90 12.62 7.61
N LYS A 91 1.78 13.60 6.71
CA LYS A 91 0.94 14.78 6.93
C LYS A 91 -0.55 14.39 6.94
N ALA A 92 -0.96 13.48 6.06
CA ALA A 92 -2.35 13.03 5.96
C ALA A 92 -2.84 12.32 7.23
N LEU A 93 -1.96 11.58 7.91
CA LEU A 93 -2.30 10.79 9.10
C LEU A 93 -2.05 11.52 10.42
N LYS A 94 -1.38 12.69 10.41
CA LYS A 94 -1.12 13.46 11.63
C LYS A 94 -2.43 13.93 12.28
N PRO A 95 -2.51 13.93 13.63
CA PRO A 95 -3.61 14.54 14.36
C PRO A 95 -3.90 15.97 13.87
N ARG A 96 -5.14 16.24 13.49
CA ARG A 96 -5.55 17.53 12.96
C ARG A 96 -6.49 18.23 13.92
N ARG A 97 -6.16 19.46 14.31
CA ARG A 97 -7.05 20.29 15.12
C ARG A 97 -8.30 20.66 14.32
N VAL A 98 -9.45 20.61 14.97
CA VAL A 98 -10.75 21.01 14.41
C VAL A 98 -11.43 22.06 15.29
N PRO A 99 -12.39 22.83 14.76
CA PRO A 99 -13.16 23.79 15.56
C PRO A 99 -13.73 23.14 16.82
N THR A 100 -13.57 23.82 17.96
CA THR A 100 -14.07 23.35 19.25
C THR A 100 -15.35 24.09 19.59
N PRO A 101 -16.47 23.39 19.89
CA PRO A 101 -17.72 24.02 20.28
C PRO A 101 -17.55 24.97 21.47
N LEU A 102 -18.31 26.07 21.48
CA LEU A 102 -18.25 27.10 22.54
C LEU A 102 -18.52 26.55 23.94
N LEU A 103 -19.38 25.53 24.05
CA LEU A 103 -19.70 24.84 25.31
C LEU A 103 -18.49 24.12 25.92
N LEU A 104 -17.45 23.84 25.14
CA LEU A 104 -16.20 23.21 25.58
C LEU A 104 -15.08 24.25 25.78
N PHE A 105 -15.43 25.44 26.27
CA PHE A 105 -14.46 26.50 26.54
C PHE A 105 -13.29 26.00 27.41
N GLY A 106 -12.06 26.34 27.00
CA GLY A 106 -10.83 25.84 27.62
C GLY A 106 -10.36 24.46 27.12
N LYS A 107 -11.09 23.78 26.23
CA LYS A 107 -10.66 22.51 25.60
C LYS A 107 -10.20 22.71 24.15
N LYS A 108 -9.61 21.66 23.57
CA LYS A 108 -9.18 21.60 22.16
C LYS A 108 -9.67 20.29 21.53
N SER A 109 -10.23 20.38 20.33
CA SER A 109 -10.75 19.24 19.57
C SER A 109 -9.79 18.84 18.44
N TYR A 110 -9.64 17.53 18.23
CA TYR A 110 -8.74 16.94 17.22
C TYR A 110 -9.42 15.77 16.52
N VAL A 111 -8.99 15.49 15.29
CA VAL A 111 -9.27 14.25 14.56
C VAL A 111 -7.96 13.46 14.48
N GLU A 112 -8.01 12.20 14.89
CA GLU A 112 -6.90 11.25 14.89
C GLU A 112 -7.33 9.96 14.17
N TYR A 113 -6.40 9.33 13.47
CA TYR A 113 -6.58 8.02 12.86
C TYR A 113 -5.78 6.99 13.68
N ARG A 114 -6.42 5.89 14.10
CA ARG A 114 -5.84 4.86 14.99
C ARG A 114 -5.93 3.48 14.39
#